data_AF-A0A971P2W1-F1
#
_entry.id   AF-A0A971P2W1-F1
#
_cell.length_a   1.000
_cell.length_b   1.000
_cell.length_c   1.000
_cell.angle_alpha   90.00
_cell.angle_beta   90.00
_cell.angle_gamma   90.00
#
_symmetry.space_group_name_H-M   'P 1'
#
loop_
_entity.id
_entity.type
_entity.pdbx_description
1 polymer ?
#
loop_
_entity_poly.entity_id
_entity_poly.type
_entity_poly.pdbx_seq_one_letter_code
_entity_poly.pdbx_strand_id
1 'polypeptide(L)'
;MMKRVKKGALLALAALFLAACAPGQAGDSRVLSGTVGGASQPVLSAPAPPLTEDTEEKAPLQCLYYERDLFMAGMAAPCDYQDDRKPVAAIVPHHLLAADMLSGFFALAAQHQYDTVVVLAPSHYPQQCGSYIVTSDRDWRTPFGTVETDTALVDTLLKDGLVAAENNAAALEYDHGGAGLVPYIAHYLPDAKVAVCLVSVQAAEKRMEALRQHLFEYAESGNVLLVASADFSHYQQPEVAAVYDAATQRSIEAFDYDTISAYSSKNVDSPQALTAFLKAVAHFDADLVQLGHSSSPEKIAAGISNPIFEAGITTYFVYAGFLDAADGM
;
A
#
# COMPACT_ATOMS: atom_id res chain seq x y z
N MET A 1 45.69 30.80 -13.20
CA MET A 1 46.42 29.96 -12.21
C MET A 1 45.38 29.13 -11.48
N MET A 2 45.46 27.79 -11.61
CA MET A 2 44.47 26.81 -11.14
C MET A 2 44.55 26.53 -9.63
N LYS A 3 43.49 25.88 -9.13
CA LYS A 3 43.34 25.03 -7.91
C LYS A 3 42.81 25.78 -6.67
N ARG A 4 41.84 25.27 -5.91
CA ARG A 4 41.45 23.87 -5.65
C ARG A 4 40.01 23.82 -5.09
N VAL A 5 39.14 23.01 -5.70
CA VAL A 5 37.82 22.63 -5.14
C VAL A 5 38.02 21.40 -4.25
N LYS A 6 37.49 21.41 -3.04
CA LYS A 6 37.49 20.27 -2.12
C LYS A 6 36.50 19.22 -2.64
N LYS A 7 36.96 17.97 -2.76
CA LYS A 7 36.14 16.80 -3.09
C LYS A 7 35.13 16.57 -1.96
N GLY A 8 33.84 16.72 -2.27
CA GLY A 8 32.75 16.25 -1.43
C GLY A 8 32.74 14.71 -1.41
N ALA A 9 32.37 14.16 -0.26
CA ALA A 9 32.20 12.73 -0.06
C ALA A 9 31.14 12.20 -1.03
N LEU A 10 31.51 11.15 -1.76
CA LEU A 10 30.65 10.40 -2.66
C LEU A 10 29.69 9.59 -1.77
N LEU A 11 28.41 9.98 -1.68
CA LEU A 11 27.38 9.08 -1.17
C LEU A 11 27.27 7.94 -2.18
N ALA A 12 27.63 6.73 -1.74
CA ALA A 12 27.34 5.52 -2.48
C ALA A 12 25.83 5.28 -2.39
N LEU A 13 25.10 5.69 -3.43
CA LEU A 13 23.70 5.33 -3.60
C LEU A 13 23.65 3.82 -3.84
N ALA A 14 23.05 3.09 -2.91
CA ALA A 14 22.85 1.66 -3.03
C ALA A 14 21.93 1.39 -4.22
N ALA A 15 22.46 0.75 -5.25
CA ALA A 15 21.66 0.12 -6.29
C ALA A 15 20.91 -1.05 -5.64
N LEU A 16 19.63 -0.86 -5.31
CA LEU A 16 18.78 -1.95 -4.86
C LEU A 16 18.48 -2.87 -6.06
N PHE A 17 18.72 -4.16 -5.86
CA PHE A 17 18.52 -5.22 -6.84
C PHE A 17 17.07 -5.30 -7.33
N LEU A 18 16.84 -5.07 -8.62
CA LEU A 18 15.63 -5.47 -9.33
C LEU A 18 15.85 -6.85 -9.95
N ALA A 19 15.25 -7.88 -9.35
CA ALA A 19 15.14 -9.19 -9.98
C ALA A 19 13.95 -9.17 -10.95
N ALA A 20 14.24 -9.22 -12.24
CA ALA A 20 13.27 -9.39 -13.32
C ALA A 20 12.68 -10.81 -13.28
N CYS A 21 11.35 -10.93 -13.14
CA CYS A 21 10.64 -12.18 -13.34
C CYS A 21 10.36 -12.42 -14.83
N ALA A 22 10.92 -13.49 -15.40
CA ALA A 22 10.52 -14.05 -16.68
C ALA A 22 9.43 -15.14 -16.47
N PRO A 23 8.48 -15.34 -17.39
CA PRO A 23 7.38 -16.28 -17.21
C PRO A 23 7.80 -17.72 -17.51
N GLY A 24 7.70 -18.60 -16.50
CA GLY A 24 7.90 -20.04 -16.60
C GLY A 24 6.62 -20.77 -17.00
N GLN A 25 6.74 -21.66 -17.98
CA GLN A 25 5.66 -22.35 -18.69
C GLN A 25 4.90 -23.39 -17.84
N ALA A 26 3.62 -23.56 -18.21
CA ALA A 26 2.67 -24.53 -17.68
C ALA A 26 3.15 -25.99 -17.85
N GLY A 27 3.02 -26.77 -16.78
CA GLY A 27 3.26 -28.20 -16.73
C GLY A 27 2.00 -28.97 -16.32
N ASP A 28 1.56 -29.80 -17.25
CA ASP A 28 0.40 -30.69 -17.34
C ASP A 28 0.04 -31.49 -16.07
N SER A 29 -1.22 -31.43 -15.64
CA SER A 29 -1.79 -32.24 -14.55
C SER A 29 -2.44 -33.52 -15.11
N ARG A 30 -1.93 -34.70 -14.74
CA ARG A 30 -2.61 -35.99 -14.97
C ARG A 30 -3.23 -36.53 -13.70
N VAL A 31 -4.55 -36.60 -13.73
CA VAL A 31 -5.45 -37.30 -12.80
C VAL A 31 -5.25 -38.80 -12.92
N LEU A 32 -5.10 -39.49 -11.78
CA LEU A 32 -5.38 -40.93 -11.68
C LEU A 32 -6.20 -41.20 -10.41
N SER A 33 -7.44 -41.62 -10.65
CA SER A 33 -8.40 -42.13 -9.68
C SER A 33 -7.97 -43.51 -9.18
N GLY A 34 -8.09 -43.74 -7.87
CA GLY A 34 -7.98 -45.07 -7.27
C GLY A 34 -8.96 -45.21 -6.10
N THR A 35 -10.00 -46.03 -6.30
CA THR A 35 -10.97 -46.47 -5.29
C THR A 35 -10.48 -47.72 -4.56
N VAL A 36 -10.51 -47.72 -3.21
CA VAL A 36 -10.64 -48.91 -2.33
C VAL A 36 -11.32 -48.42 -1.03
N GLY A 37 -12.49 -48.88 -0.60
CA GLY A 37 -12.78 -50.22 -0.06
C GLY A 37 -12.47 -50.24 1.45
N GLY A 38 -13.51 -50.14 2.31
CA GLY A 38 -13.38 -49.73 3.71
C GLY A 38 -13.11 -50.81 4.77
N ALA A 39 -13.11 -50.37 6.03
CA ALA A 39 -13.41 -51.15 7.24
C ALA A 39 -13.62 -50.19 8.42
N SER A 40 -14.77 -50.32 9.10
CA SER A 40 -15.10 -49.64 10.35
C SER A 40 -14.36 -50.25 11.54
N GLN A 41 -13.78 -49.42 12.39
CA GLN A 41 -13.22 -49.78 13.71
C GLN A 41 -13.70 -48.76 14.76
N PRO A 42 -13.82 -49.16 16.05
CA PRO A 42 -14.64 -48.47 17.04
C PRO A 42 -13.97 -47.24 17.65
N VAL A 43 -14.81 -46.28 18.01
CA VAL A 43 -14.49 -45.02 18.67
C VAL A 43 -14.03 -45.27 20.11
N LEU A 44 -12.78 -44.92 20.42
CA LEU A 44 -12.29 -44.72 21.78
C LEU A 44 -12.09 -43.22 21.99
N SER A 45 -13.02 -42.55 22.67
CA SER A 45 -12.89 -41.14 23.02
C SER A 45 -11.89 -40.99 24.18
N ALA A 46 -10.69 -40.52 23.89
CA ALA A 46 -9.86 -39.89 24.91
C ALA A 46 -10.41 -38.48 25.18
N PRO A 47 -10.45 -38.02 26.46
CA PRO A 47 -10.82 -36.64 26.74
C PRO A 47 -9.76 -35.72 26.12
N ALA A 48 -10.23 -34.72 25.37
CA ALA A 48 -9.37 -33.69 24.81
C ALA A 48 -8.61 -32.99 25.96
N PRO A 49 -7.30 -32.74 25.82
CA PRO A 49 -6.59 -31.92 26.78
C PRO A 49 -7.24 -30.52 26.82
N PRO A 50 -7.27 -29.86 27.99
CA PRO A 50 -7.78 -28.50 28.07
C PRO A 50 -7.00 -27.63 27.09
N LEU A 51 -7.72 -26.86 26.27
CA LEU A 51 -7.17 -25.80 25.45
C LEU A 51 -6.53 -24.79 26.40
N THR A 52 -5.23 -24.93 26.62
CA THR A 52 -4.41 -23.80 27.05
C THR A 52 -4.41 -22.85 25.88
N GLU A 53 -5.01 -21.66 26.05
CA GLU A 53 -4.76 -20.54 25.16
C GLU A 53 -3.25 -20.29 25.21
N ASP A 54 -2.55 -20.78 24.20
CA ASP A 54 -1.17 -20.39 23.91
C ASP A 54 -1.20 -18.89 23.57
N THR A 55 -1.16 -18.07 24.62
CA THR A 55 -0.86 -16.65 24.54
C THR A 55 0.65 -16.49 24.39
N GLU A 56 1.23 -17.12 23.37
CA GLU A 56 2.48 -16.60 22.83
C GLU A 56 2.15 -15.24 22.23
N GLU A 57 2.56 -14.18 22.92
CA GLU A 57 2.48 -12.81 22.45
C GLU A 57 3.10 -12.76 21.04
N LYS A 58 2.27 -12.54 20.01
CA LYS A 58 2.70 -12.58 18.62
C LYS A 58 3.74 -11.48 18.41
N ALA A 59 4.96 -11.86 18.04
CA ALA A 59 6.02 -10.88 17.78
C ALA A 59 5.56 -9.86 16.72
N PRO A 60 5.75 -8.55 16.96
CA PRO A 60 5.33 -7.52 16.02
C PRO A 60 6.10 -7.59 14.70
N LEU A 61 5.43 -7.24 13.62
CA LEU A 61 6.00 -7.06 12.29
C LEU A 61 7.10 -6.00 12.32
N GLN A 62 8.12 -6.14 11.51
CA GLN A 62 9.18 -5.16 11.36
C GLN A 62 8.91 -4.25 10.15
N CYS A 63 9.13 -2.95 10.28
CA CYS A 63 9.19 -2.07 9.12
C CYS A 63 10.54 -2.24 8.39
N LEU A 64 10.66 -3.28 7.56
CA LEU A 64 11.91 -3.57 6.82
C LEU A 64 12.30 -2.44 5.86
N TYR A 65 11.32 -1.64 5.41
CA TYR A 65 11.48 -0.59 4.42
C TYR A 65 11.46 0.81 5.03
N TYR A 66 12.32 1.04 6.03
CA TYR A 66 12.53 2.37 6.60
C TYR A 66 13.90 2.91 6.22
N GLU A 67 13.92 3.88 5.29
CA GLU A 67 15.13 4.59 4.88
C GLU A 67 15.25 5.92 5.65
N ARG A 68 16.00 5.90 6.75
CA ARG A 68 16.10 7.04 7.69
C ARG A 68 16.43 8.36 7.00
N ASP A 69 17.40 8.38 6.10
CA ASP A 69 17.87 9.62 5.48
C ASP A 69 16.82 10.23 4.54
N LEU A 70 16.12 9.39 3.77
CA LEU A 70 15.02 9.84 2.92
C LEU A 70 13.85 10.35 3.75
N PHE A 71 13.48 9.62 4.81
CA PHE A 71 12.42 10.02 5.73
C PHE A 71 12.72 11.38 6.37
N MET A 72 13.91 11.56 6.93
CA MET A 72 14.31 12.82 7.58
C MET A 72 14.41 13.97 6.57
N ALA A 73 14.86 13.71 5.34
CA ALA A 73 14.88 14.72 4.28
C ALA A 73 13.46 15.15 3.87
N GLY A 74 12.55 14.19 3.71
CA GLY A 74 11.14 14.45 3.42
C GLY A 74 10.45 15.27 4.52
N MET A 75 10.72 14.96 5.78
CA MET A 75 10.23 15.75 6.93
C MET A 75 10.80 17.17 6.97
N ALA A 76 12.06 17.35 6.57
CA ALA A 76 12.71 18.65 6.62
C ALA A 76 12.23 19.60 5.52
N ALA A 77 11.74 19.05 4.40
CA ALA A 77 11.23 19.79 3.26
C ALA A 77 10.02 19.07 2.64
N PRO A 78 8.89 18.95 3.37
CA PRO A 78 7.71 18.30 2.85
C PRO A 78 7.09 19.13 1.72
N CYS A 79 6.39 18.46 0.81
CA CYS A 79 5.52 19.17 -0.14
C CYS A 79 4.43 19.92 0.64
N ASP A 80 4.25 21.20 0.32
CA ASP A 80 3.31 22.09 1.02
C ASP A 80 1.89 21.93 0.47
N TYR A 81 1.23 20.84 0.83
CA TYR A 81 -0.18 20.61 0.50
C TYR A 81 -1.07 21.39 1.47
N GLN A 82 -2.08 22.07 0.94
CA GLN A 82 -2.96 22.98 1.69
C GLN A 82 -4.42 22.65 1.40
N ASP A 83 -5.11 22.09 2.37
CA ASP A 83 -6.56 21.91 2.44
C ASP A 83 -6.92 21.73 3.92
N ASP A 84 -7.92 22.45 4.43
CA ASP A 84 -8.33 22.41 5.85
C ASP A 84 -9.44 21.38 6.12
N ARG A 85 -9.94 20.74 5.06
CA ARG A 85 -10.94 19.68 5.15
C ARG A 85 -10.28 18.38 5.54
N LYS A 86 -11.07 17.51 6.19
CA LYS A 86 -10.60 16.19 6.62
C LYS A 86 -10.52 15.22 5.42
N PRO A 87 -9.34 14.68 5.07
CA PRO A 87 -9.27 13.62 4.06
C PRO A 87 -9.83 12.31 4.62
N VAL A 88 -10.67 11.63 3.85
CA VAL A 88 -11.19 10.28 4.19
C VAL A 88 -10.54 9.18 3.37
N ALA A 89 -10.02 9.54 2.20
CA ALA A 89 -9.27 8.63 1.35
C ALA A 89 -8.10 9.37 0.70
N ALA A 90 -7.01 8.67 0.38
CA ALA A 90 -5.89 9.24 -0.33
C ALA A 90 -5.17 8.23 -1.22
N ILE A 91 -4.47 8.74 -2.24
CA ILE A 91 -3.42 8.03 -2.96
C ILE A 91 -2.09 8.64 -2.55
N VAL A 92 -1.12 7.81 -2.17
CA VAL A 92 0.25 8.24 -1.92
C VAL A 92 1.26 7.27 -2.57
N PRO A 93 2.44 7.76 -2.97
CA PRO A 93 3.49 6.88 -3.50
C PRO A 93 4.08 6.00 -2.41
N HIS A 94 4.68 4.87 -2.78
CA HIS A 94 5.45 4.04 -1.84
C HIS A 94 6.94 3.92 -2.19
N HIS A 95 7.37 4.42 -3.34
CA HIS A 95 8.80 4.61 -3.57
C HIS A 95 9.30 5.76 -2.69
N LEU A 96 10.05 5.39 -1.65
CA LEU A 96 10.55 6.30 -0.61
C LEU A 96 11.42 7.46 -1.13
N LEU A 97 11.82 7.44 -2.40
CA LEU A 97 12.42 8.58 -3.09
C LEU A 97 11.49 9.80 -3.10
N ALA A 98 10.17 9.60 -3.07
CA ALA A 98 9.14 10.63 -2.95
C ALA A 98 8.78 10.95 -1.48
N ALA A 99 9.74 10.83 -0.56
CA ALA A 99 9.54 11.06 0.88
C ALA A 99 8.98 12.45 1.23
N ASP A 100 9.24 13.47 0.41
CA ASP A 100 8.70 14.82 0.55
C ASP A 100 7.19 14.87 0.28
N MET A 101 6.70 14.13 -0.71
CA MET A 101 5.27 13.99 -1.01
C MET A 101 4.56 13.20 0.09
N LEU A 102 5.17 12.11 0.55
CA LEU A 102 4.67 11.33 1.69
C LEU A 102 4.57 12.18 2.95
N SER A 103 5.65 12.89 3.30
CA SER A 103 5.69 13.79 4.45
C SER A 103 4.66 14.92 4.33
N GLY A 104 4.51 15.50 3.13
CA GLY A 104 3.50 16.53 2.87
C GLY A 104 2.08 16.04 3.10
N PHE A 105 1.73 14.87 2.55
CA PHE A 105 0.38 14.32 2.73
C PHE A 105 0.09 13.96 4.20
N PHE A 106 1.01 13.26 4.87
CA PHE A 106 0.77 12.86 6.26
C PHE A 106 0.82 14.07 7.23
N ALA A 107 1.57 15.13 6.92
CA ALA A 107 1.49 16.40 7.66
C ALA A 107 0.14 17.10 7.48
N LEU A 108 -0.43 17.07 6.27
CA LEU A 108 -1.79 17.56 6.01
C LEU A 108 -2.82 16.73 6.77
N ALA A 109 -2.76 15.40 6.69
CA ALA A 109 -3.67 14.52 7.41
C ALA A 109 -3.59 14.70 8.94
N ALA A 110 -2.39 14.98 9.49
CA ALA A 110 -2.18 15.20 10.92
C ALA A 110 -2.88 16.45 11.49
N GLN A 111 -3.51 17.28 10.65
CA GLN A 111 -4.41 18.34 11.09
C GLN A 111 -5.73 17.80 11.65
N HIS A 112 -6.01 16.51 11.45
CA HIS A 112 -7.21 15.83 11.90
C HIS A 112 -6.88 14.58 12.71
N GLN A 113 -7.88 14.09 13.46
CA GLN A 113 -7.77 12.85 14.22
C GLN A 113 -8.32 11.65 13.42
N TYR A 114 -7.60 10.54 13.53
CA TYR A 114 -7.96 9.23 12.98
C TYR A 114 -7.78 8.17 14.07
N ASP A 115 -8.76 7.29 14.17
CA ASP A 115 -8.71 6.10 15.03
C ASP A 115 -7.93 4.99 14.32
N THR A 116 -8.09 4.89 12.99
CA THR A 116 -7.48 3.84 12.16
C THR A 116 -7.04 4.38 10.80
N VAL A 117 -5.85 3.98 10.35
CA VAL A 117 -5.38 4.15 8.97
C VAL A 117 -5.37 2.79 8.27
N VAL A 118 -6.17 2.66 7.21
CA VAL A 118 -6.19 1.47 6.36
C VAL A 118 -5.25 1.71 5.18
N VAL A 119 -4.27 0.84 4.97
CA VAL A 119 -3.37 0.90 3.82
C VAL A 119 -3.69 -0.23 2.85
N LEU A 120 -4.09 0.12 1.63
CA LEU A 120 -4.22 -0.81 0.52
C LEU A 120 -3.01 -0.67 -0.38
N ALA A 121 -2.13 -1.66 -0.38
CA ALA A 121 -0.90 -1.65 -1.16
C ALA A 121 -0.90 -2.77 -2.21
N PRO A 122 -0.20 -2.63 -3.35
CA PRO A 122 0.02 -3.74 -4.25
C PRO A 122 0.77 -4.88 -3.56
N SER A 123 0.52 -6.10 -4.03
CA SER A 123 1.37 -7.25 -3.73
C SER A 123 2.50 -7.35 -4.76
N HIS A 124 3.70 -6.88 -4.41
CA HIS A 124 4.89 -6.95 -5.27
C HIS A 124 5.49 -8.35 -5.34
N TYR A 125 5.27 -9.15 -4.29
CA TYR A 125 5.73 -10.54 -4.17
C TYR A 125 4.56 -11.50 -4.03
N PRO A 126 3.69 -11.65 -5.06
CA PRO A 126 2.46 -12.43 -4.94
C PRO A 126 2.70 -13.91 -4.62
N GLN A 127 3.87 -14.45 -4.99
CA GLN A 127 4.26 -15.83 -4.67
C GLN A 127 4.48 -16.04 -3.15
N GLN A 128 4.78 -14.98 -2.40
CA GLN A 128 4.95 -15.03 -0.95
C GLN A 128 3.62 -14.81 -0.19
N CYS A 129 2.63 -14.22 -0.84
CA CYS A 129 1.33 -13.93 -0.23
C CYS A 129 0.49 -15.19 -0.02
N GLY A 130 0.51 -16.14 -0.96
CA GLY A 130 -0.31 -17.35 -0.90
C GLY A 130 -1.82 -17.13 -1.14
N SER A 131 -2.28 -15.87 -1.17
CA SER A 131 -3.63 -15.45 -1.51
C SER A 131 -3.61 -14.14 -2.32
N TYR A 132 -4.75 -13.79 -2.93
CA TYR A 132 -4.88 -12.54 -3.69
C TYR A 132 -4.97 -11.30 -2.81
N ILE A 133 -5.43 -11.43 -1.57
CA ILE A 133 -5.48 -10.35 -0.59
C ILE A 133 -4.99 -10.91 0.73
N VAL A 134 -3.98 -10.27 1.32
CA VAL A 134 -3.42 -10.67 2.62
C VAL A 134 -3.35 -9.50 3.58
N THR A 135 -3.53 -9.79 4.86
CA THR A 135 -3.45 -8.85 5.98
C THR A 135 -2.79 -9.55 7.17
N SER A 136 -2.66 -8.88 8.33
CA SER A 136 -2.20 -9.52 9.56
C SER A 136 -2.73 -8.79 10.78
N ASP A 137 -2.95 -9.54 11.86
CA ASP A 137 -3.41 -9.07 13.16
C ASP A 137 -2.25 -8.73 14.12
N ARG A 138 -1.02 -8.65 13.59
CA ARG A 138 0.19 -8.34 14.35
C ARG A 138 0.48 -6.86 14.30
N ASP A 139 0.88 -6.29 15.42
CA ASP A 139 1.35 -4.90 15.52
C ASP A 139 2.63 -4.67 14.73
N TRP A 140 2.97 -3.41 14.48
CA TRP A 140 4.19 -3.01 13.75
C TRP A 140 5.21 -2.37 14.67
N ARG A 141 6.44 -2.89 14.68
CA ARG A 141 7.60 -2.25 15.30
C ARG A 141 8.19 -1.24 14.32
N THR A 142 8.15 0.04 14.70
CA THR A 142 8.72 1.14 13.91
C THR A 142 9.85 1.84 14.69
N PRO A 143 10.66 2.68 14.03
CA PRO A 143 11.62 3.57 14.70
C PRO A 143 11.00 4.56 15.68
N PHE A 144 9.69 4.81 15.59
CA PHE A 144 8.95 5.78 16.41
C PHE A 144 8.15 5.13 17.54
N GLY A 145 8.17 3.80 17.64
CA GLY A 145 7.39 3.04 18.61
C GLY A 145 6.67 1.86 17.98
N THR A 146 5.90 1.13 18.78
CA THR A 146 4.97 0.13 18.26
C THR A 146 3.71 0.85 17.79
N VAL A 147 3.25 0.55 16.57
CA VAL A 147 1.93 0.94 16.07
C VAL A 147 1.01 -0.26 16.19
N GLU A 148 -0.10 -0.07 16.89
CA GLU A 148 -1.09 -1.13 17.07
C GLU A 148 -1.81 -1.42 15.77
N THR A 149 -2.05 -2.71 15.50
CA THR A 149 -2.93 -3.11 14.41
C THR A 149 -4.39 -3.01 14.86
N ASP A 150 -5.27 -2.54 13.97
CA ASP A 150 -6.71 -2.58 14.21
C ASP A 150 -7.24 -4.00 14.07
N THR A 151 -7.10 -4.77 15.14
CA THR A 151 -7.51 -6.18 15.18
C THR A 151 -9.01 -6.36 15.02
N ALA A 152 -9.85 -5.39 15.39
CA ALA A 152 -11.30 -5.48 15.18
C ALA A 152 -11.66 -5.47 13.69
N LEU A 153 -11.03 -4.57 12.92
CA LEU A 153 -11.15 -4.54 11.47
C LEU A 153 -10.52 -5.80 10.84
N VAL A 154 -9.28 -6.11 11.20
CA VAL A 154 -8.54 -7.25 10.62
C VAL A 154 -9.27 -8.57 10.87
N ASP A 155 -9.78 -8.81 12.08
CA ASP A 155 -10.54 -10.03 12.39
C ASP A 155 -11.79 -10.15 11.54
N THR A 156 -12.43 -9.03 11.21
CA THR A 156 -13.60 -9.01 10.31
C THR A 156 -13.18 -9.43 8.90
N LEU A 157 -12.07 -8.88 8.38
CA LEU A 157 -11.52 -9.24 7.07
C LEU A 157 -11.05 -10.69 6.99
N LEU A 158 -10.54 -11.25 8.09
CA LEU A 158 -10.05 -12.64 8.16
C LEU A 158 -11.18 -13.67 8.36
N LYS A 159 -12.27 -13.31 9.05
CA LYS A 159 -13.43 -14.20 9.23
C LYS A 159 -14.04 -14.61 7.89
N ASP A 160 -14.07 -13.69 6.94
CA ASP A 160 -14.52 -13.93 5.58
C ASP A 160 -13.36 -14.38 4.65
N GLY A 161 -12.35 -15.07 5.18
CA GLY A 161 -11.01 -15.14 4.58
C GLY A 161 -10.84 -15.78 3.19
N LEU A 162 -11.85 -16.50 2.67
CA LEU A 162 -11.88 -16.93 1.25
C LEU A 162 -12.45 -15.87 0.31
N VAL A 163 -13.11 -14.86 0.86
CA VAL A 163 -13.86 -13.81 0.18
C VAL A 163 -13.23 -12.42 0.38
N ALA A 164 -12.61 -12.17 1.53
CA ALA A 164 -11.93 -10.91 1.84
C ALA A 164 -10.40 -11.08 1.88
N ALA A 165 -9.80 -11.46 3.01
CA ALA A 165 -8.33 -11.52 3.16
C ALA A 165 -7.84 -12.75 3.94
N GLU A 166 -6.58 -13.15 3.71
CA GLU A 166 -5.91 -14.21 4.49
C GLU A 166 -4.79 -13.63 5.38
N ASN A 167 -4.51 -14.29 6.52
CA ASN A 167 -3.46 -13.81 7.43
C ASN A 167 -2.09 -14.27 6.95
N ASN A 168 -1.23 -13.32 6.60
CA ASN A 168 0.16 -13.58 6.23
C ASN A 168 1.08 -12.44 6.66
N ALA A 169 1.45 -12.46 7.94
CA ALA A 169 2.41 -11.56 8.58
C ALA A 169 3.72 -11.38 7.77
N ALA A 170 4.31 -12.48 7.32
CA ALA A 170 5.61 -12.45 6.64
C ALA A 170 5.52 -11.75 5.27
N ALA A 171 4.43 -11.95 4.52
CA ALA A 171 4.22 -11.27 3.25
C ALA A 171 4.07 -9.74 3.45
N LEU A 172 3.32 -9.31 4.47
CA LEU A 172 3.18 -7.89 4.82
C LEU A 172 4.53 -7.26 5.18
N GLU A 173 5.30 -7.93 6.04
CA GLU A 173 6.61 -7.47 6.49
C GLU A 173 7.61 -7.32 5.32
N TYR A 174 7.56 -8.23 4.35
CA TYR A 174 8.44 -8.25 3.18
C TYR A 174 7.99 -7.35 2.03
N ASP A 175 6.78 -6.79 2.04
CA ASP A 175 6.33 -5.89 0.97
C ASP A 175 6.57 -4.42 1.32
N HIS A 176 7.29 -3.72 0.43
CA HIS A 176 7.62 -2.32 0.63
C HIS A 176 6.43 -1.37 0.44
N GLY A 177 5.43 -1.75 -0.37
CA GLY A 177 4.27 -0.93 -0.66
C GLY A 177 3.40 -0.65 0.57
N GLY A 178 3.29 -1.64 1.47
CA GLY A 178 2.60 -1.50 2.75
C GLY A 178 3.53 -1.08 3.88
N ALA A 179 4.60 -1.85 4.12
CA ALA A 179 5.48 -1.66 5.28
C ALA A 179 6.24 -0.32 5.24
N GLY A 180 6.50 0.25 4.06
CA GLY A 180 7.18 1.54 3.90
C GLY A 180 6.36 2.74 4.35
N LEU A 181 5.02 2.63 4.40
CA LEU A 181 4.14 3.72 4.82
C LEU A 181 3.90 3.75 6.34
N VAL A 182 4.03 2.61 7.02
CA VAL A 182 3.78 2.49 8.47
C VAL A 182 4.65 3.45 9.31
N PRO A 183 5.94 3.68 9.02
CA PRO A 183 6.73 4.68 9.73
C PRO A 183 6.22 6.12 9.60
N TYR A 184 5.59 6.48 8.47
CA TYR A 184 4.97 7.80 8.31
C TYR A 184 3.71 7.91 9.16
N ILE A 185 2.87 6.87 9.16
CA ILE A 185 1.68 6.82 10.03
C ILE A 185 2.09 6.92 11.50
N ALA A 186 3.06 6.13 11.93
CA ALA A 186 3.58 6.15 13.30
C ALA A 186 4.07 7.53 13.76
N HIS A 187 4.64 8.30 12.83
CA HIS A 187 5.20 9.62 13.13
C HIS A 187 4.12 10.72 13.15
N TYR A 188 3.29 10.78 12.11
CA TYR A 188 2.34 11.87 11.91
C TYR A 188 0.99 11.64 12.59
N LEU A 189 0.59 10.38 12.76
CA LEU A 189 -0.69 9.95 13.32
C LEU A 189 -0.45 8.93 14.46
N PRO A 190 0.28 9.31 15.53
CA PRO A 190 0.81 8.37 16.53
C PRO A 190 -0.26 7.64 17.35
N ASP A 191 -1.48 8.18 17.41
CA ASP A 191 -2.61 7.58 18.14
C ASP A 191 -3.46 6.64 17.26
N ALA A 192 -3.23 6.64 15.95
CA ALA A 192 -4.00 5.82 15.02
C ALA A 192 -3.48 4.38 14.98
N LYS A 193 -4.42 3.43 14.96
CA LYS A 193 -4.13 2.03 14.63
C LYS A 193 -3.91 1.87 13.13
N VAL A 194 -3.34 0.75 12.71
CA VAL A 194 -3.15 0.44 11.28
C VAL A 194 -3.82 -0.86 10.86
N ALA A 195 -4.33 -0.90 9.63
CA ALA A 195 -4.71 -2.14 8.96
C ALA A 195 -4.11 -2.15 7.56
N VAL A 196 -3.08 -2.97 7.34
CA VAL A 196 -2.40 -3.09 6.05
C VAL A 196 -2.97 -4.27 5.29
N CYS A 197 -3.35 -4.06 4.04
CA CYS A 197 -3.76 -5.11 3.11
C CYS A 197 -2.88 -5.06 1.86
N LEU A 198 -2.19 -6.16 1.55
CA LEU A 198 -1.58 -6.34 0.24
C LEU A 198 -2.62 -6.91 -0.71
N VAL A 199 -2.76 -6.27 -1.87
CA VAL A 199 -3.78 -6.57 -2.87
C VAL A 199 -3.09 -6.94 -4.17
N SER A 200 -3.35 -8.16 -4.63
CA SER A 200 -2.85 -8.64 -5.91
C SER A 200 -3.55 -7.93 -7.07
N VAL A 201 -2.79 -7.65 -8.13
CA VAL A 201 -3.35 -7.19 -9.42
C VAL A 201 -4.27 -8.22 -10.10
N GLN A 202 -4.31 -9.44 -9.57
CA GLN A 202 -5.18 -10.52 -10.03
C GLN A 202 -6.39 -10.75 -9.11
N ALA A 203 -6.55 -9.94 -8.06
CA ALA A 203 -7.72 -10.02 -7.20
C ALA A 203 -9.00 -9.76 -8.00
N ALA A 204 -9.90 -10.74 -8.01
CA ALA A 204 -11.15 -10.64 -8.75
C ALA A 204 -12.06 -9.55 -8.16
N GLU A 205 -12.86 -8.90 -9.01
CA GLU A 205 -13.73 -7.79 -8.59
C GLU A 205 -14.69 -8.17 -7.46
N LYS A 206 -15.22 -9.40 -7.46
CA LYS A 206 -16.07 -9.89 -6.36
C LYS A 206 -15.33 -9.90 -5.01
N ARG A 207 -14.03 -10.22 -5.01
CA ARG A 207 -13.20 -10.24 -3.80
C ARG A 207 -12.90 -8.82 -3.33
N MET A 208 -12.59 -7.93 -4.28
CA MET A 208 -12.39 -6.51 -4.01
C MET A 208 -13.67 -5.84 -3.50
N GLU A 209 -14.84 -6.22 -4.00
CA GLU A 209 -16.12 -5.72 -3.52
C GLU A 209 -16.38 -6.11 -2.06
N ALA A 210 -16.14 -7.37 -1.69
CA ALA A 210 -16.26 -7.80 -0.30
C ALA A 210 -15.28 -7.05 0.61
N LEU A 211 -14.02 -6.89 0.20
CA LEU A 211 -13.05 -6.08 0.95
C LEU A 211 -13.58 -4.65 1.16
N ARG A 212 -14.01 -3.97 0.09
CA ARG A 212 -14.52 -2.60 0.17
C ARG A 212 -15.75 -2.49 1.05
N GLN A 213 -16.69 -3.43 0.96
CA GLN A 213 -17.88 -3.44 1.79
C GLN A 213 -17.51 -3.40 3.28
N HIS A 214 -16.62 -4.30 3.73
CA HIS A 214 -16.17 -4.29 5.12
C HIS A 214 -15.44 -3.00 5.51
N LEU A 215 -14.58 -2.48 4.63
CA LEU A 215 -13.84 -1.24 4.90
C LEU A 215 -14.78 -0.03 5.03
N PHE A 216 -15.78 0.07 4.15
CA PHE A 216 -16.70 1.21 4.13
C PHE A 216 -17.69 1.14 5.29
N GLU A 217 -18.26 -0.04 5.58
CA GLU A 217 -19.10 -0.24 6.77
C GLU A 217 -18.34 0.08 8.06
N TYR A 218 -17.06 -0.29 8.15
CA TYR A 218 -16.23 0.05 9.30
C TYR A 218 -16.00 1.56 9.41
N ALA A 219 -15.64 2.20 8.29
CA ALA A 219 -15.34 3.63 8.22
C ALA A 219 -16.57 4.54 8.44
N GLU A 220 -17.80 4.07 8.23
CA GLU A 220 -19.02 4.83 8.58
C GLU A 220 -19.17 5.08 10.09
N SER A 221 -18.54 4.25 10.92
CA SER A 221 -18.71 4.28 12.38
C SER A 221 -17.50 4.81 13.15
N GLY A 222 -16.40 5.16 12.47
CA GLY A 222 -15.15 5.57 13.11
C GLY A 222 -14.37 6.61 12.29
N ASN A 223 -13.32 7.19 12.88
CA ASN A 223 -12.46 8.12 12.17
C ASN A 223 -11.40 7.35 11.37
N VAL A 224 -11.73 6.92 10.15
CA VAL A 224 -10.84 6.11 9.32
C VAL A 224 -10.25 6.94 8.18
N LEU A 225 -8.95 6.75 7.92
CA LEU A 225 -8.29 7.20 6.69
C LEU A 225 -7.96 5.99 5.81
N LEU A 226 -8.50 5.94 4.60
CA LEU A 226 -8.14 4.93 3.61
C LEU A 226 -7.01 5.43 2.71
N VAL A 227 -5.85 4.78 2.76
CA VAL A 227 -4.67 5.12 1.95
C VAL A 227 -4.44 4.04 0.90
N ALA A 228 -4.64 4.39 -0.37
CA ALA A 228 -4.15 3.61 -1.49
C ALA A 228 -2.67 3.93 -1.74
N SER A 229 -1.82 2.94 -1.50
CA SER A 229 -0.40 2.99 -1.80
C SER A 229 -0.19 2.61 -3.27
N ALA A 230 0.27 3.54 -4.10
CA ALA A 230 0.47 3.29 -5.52
C ALA A 230 1.51 4.24 -6.15
N ASP A 231 2.40 3.66 -6.96
CA ASP A 231 3.23 4.40 -7.89
C ASP A 231 2.68 4.28 -9.33
N PHE A 232 3.00 5.25 -10.18
CA PHE A 232 2.35 5.42 -11.49
C PHE A 232 3.20 4.86 -12.63
N SER A 233 3.54 5.64 -13.66
CA SER A 233 4.29 5.12 -14.81
C SER A 233 5.62 4.51 -14.38
N HIS A 234 5.83 3.20 -14.56
CA HIS A 234 7.08 2.51 -14.23
C HIS A 234 7.95 2.22 -15.45
N TYR A 235 9.25 2.48 -15.32
CA TYR A 235 10.28 2.13 -16.31
C TYR A 235 9.93 2.63 -17.72
N GLN A 236 9.33 3.83 -17.78
CA GLN A 236 8.99 4.51 -19.03
C GLN A 236 9.98 5.64 -19.29
N GLN A 237 10.23 5.94 -20.57
CA GLN A 237 10.91 7.19 -20.92
C GLN A 237 10.00 8.39 -20.56
N PRO A 238 10.56 9.55 -20.18
CA PRO A 238 9.78 10.67 -19.66
C PRO A 238 8.58 11.08 -20.54
N GLU A 239 8.76 11.12 -21.86
CA GLU A 239 7.69 11.50 -22.79
C GLU A 239 6.59 10.45 -22.86
N VAL A 240 6.94 9.17 -22.68
CA VAL A 240 5.98 8.06 -22.64
C VAL A 240 5.23 8.05 -21.31
N ALA A 241 5.95 8.25 -20.20
CA ALA A 241 5.36 8.38 -18.87
C ALA A 241 4.31 9.51 -18.85
N ALA A 242 4.62 10.67 -19.43
CA ALA A 242 3.69 11.79 -19.50
C ALA A 242 2.38 11.44 -20.24
N VAL A 243 2.44 10.59 -21.28
CA VAL A 243 1.24 10.15 -22.01
C VAL A 243 0.37 9.22 -21.15
N TYR A 244 0.98 8.26 -20.47
CA TYR A 244 0.25 7.33 -19.60
C TYR A 244 -0.29 8.04 -18.35
N ASP A 245 0.49 8.91 -17.73
CA ASP A 245 0.06 9.72 -16.58
C ASP A 245 -1.14 10.60 -16.95
N ALA A 246 -1.10 11.28 -18.11
CA ALA A 246 -2.24 12.07 -18.59
C ALA A 246 -3.47 11.22 -18.93
N ALA A 247 -3.30 9.94 -19.29
CA ALA A 247 -4.42 9.01 -19.44
C ALA A 247 -4.97 8.58 -18.08
N THR A 248 -4.10 8.22 -17.15
CA THR A 248 -4.47 7.81 -15.80
C THR A 248 -5.19 8.92 -15.05
N GLN A 249 -4.67 10.15 -15.09
CA GLN A 249 -5.30 11.32 -14.48
C GLN A 249 -6.73 11.55 -15.02
N ARG A 250 -6.92 11.47 -16.34
CA ARG A 250 -8.26 11.60 -16.94
C ARG A 250 -9.22 10.52 -16.46
N SER A 251 -8.76 9.28 -16.31
CA SER A 251 -9.60 8.20 -15.80
C SER A 251 -9.90 8.34 -14.30
N ILE A 252 -8.97 8.88 -13.51
CA ILE A 252 -9.18 9.23 -12.10
C ILE A 252 -10.28 10.29 -11.97
N GLU A 253 -10.12 11.42 -12.67
CA GLU A 253 -11.06 12.55 -12.62
C GLU A 253 -12.46 12.19 -13.15
N ALA A 254 -12.54 11.22 -14.06
CA ALA A 254 -13.80 10.73 -14.62
C ALA A 254 -14.41 9.55 -13.84
N PHE A 255 -13.77 9.06 -12.77
CA PHE A 255 -14.15 7.83 -12.07
C PHE A 255 -14.35 6.63 -13.03
N ASP A 256 -13.48 6.52 -14.05
CA ASP A 256 -13.56 5.50 -15.10
C ASP A 256 -12.92 4.17 -14.64
N TYR A 257 -13.68 3.44 -13.82
CA TYR A 257 -13.26 2.16 -13.24
C TYR A 257 -12.92 1.11 -14.31
N ASP A 258 -13.66 1.08 -15.41
CA ASP A 258 -13.49 0.09 -16.47
C ASP A 258 -12.12 0.26 -17.14
N THR A 259 -11.76 1.51 -17.49
CA THR A 259 -10.45 1.80 -18.06
C THR A 259 -9.33 1.53 -17.05
N ILE A 260 -9.49 1.93 -15.79
CA ILE A 260 -8.49 1.68 -14.73
C ILE A 260 -8.26 0.19 -14.53
N SER A 261 -9.31 -0.64 -14.56
CA SER A 261 -9.19 -2.09 -14.38
C SER A 261 -8.31 -2.78 -15.45
N ALA A 262 -8.16 -2.15 -16.61
CA ALA A 262 -7.34 -2.64 -17.71
C ALA A 262 -5.89 -2.12 -17.68
N TYR A 263 -5.54 -1.26 -16.72
CA TYR A 263 -4.20 -0.70 -16.61
C TYR A 263 -3.16 -1.73 -16.20
N SER A 264 -1.92 -1.41 -16.58
CA SER A 264 -0.71 -2.14 -16.20
C SER A 264 0.25 -1.19 -15.48
N SER A 265 1.42 -1.67 -15.10
CA SER A 265 2.47 -0.85 -14.49
C SER A 265 2.97 0.32 -15.36
N LYS A 266 2.56 0.39 -16.63
CA LYS A 266 2.75 1.59 -17.46
C LYS A 266 1.92 2.79 -17.00
N ASN A 267 0.85 2.55 -16.25
CA ASN A 267 -0.11 3.53 -15.79
C ASN A 267 -0.07 3.65 -14.26
N VAL A 268 -0.23 2.52 -13.57
CA VAL A 268 -0.26 2.39 -12.11
C VAL A 268 0.03 0.95 -11.73
N ASP A 269 0.78 0.73 -10.66
CA ASP A 269 1.13 -0.62 -10.18
C ASP A 269 -0.01 -1.34 -9.43
N SER A 270 -0.98 -0.58 -8.93
CA SER A 270 -2.10 -1.09 -8.13
C SER A 270 -3.45 -0.53 -8.62
N PRO A 271 -3.96 -0.95 -9.79
CA PRO A 271 -5.29 -0.57 -10.25
C PRO A 271 -6.41 -0.88 -9.24
N GLN A 272 -6.24 -1.94 -8.45
CA GLN A 272 -7.18 -2.37 -7.41
C GLN A 272 -7.25 -1.39 -6.24
N ALA A 273 -6.09 -0.94 -5.72
CA ALA A 273 -6.05 0.06 -4.66
C ALA A 273 -6.55 1.41 -5.17
N LEU A 274 -6.18 1.79 -6.39
CA LEU A 274 -6.68 3.00 -7.05
C LEU A 274 -8.21 2.99 -7.17
N THR A 275 -8.78 1.90 -7.66
CA THR A 275 -10.23 1.75 -7.79
C THR A 275 -10.92 1.75 -6.42
N ALA A 276 -10.33 1.12 -5.40
CA ALA A 276 -10.85 1.15 -4.04
C ALA A 276 -10.86 2.56 -3.45
N PHE A 277 -9.79 3.34 -3.67
CA PHE A 277 -9.73 4.76 -3.32
C PHE A 277 -10.87 5.54 -3.99
N LEU A 278 -11.03 5.46 -5.31
CA LEU A 278 -12.07 6.22 -6.02
C LEU A 278 -13.48 5.82 -5.56
N LYS A 279 -13.71 4.52 -5.31
CA LYS A 279 -14.97 4.06 -4.75
C LYS A 279 -15.20 4.57 -3.33
N ALA A 280 -14.15 4.73 -2.52
CA ALA A 280 -14.28 5.35 -1.19
C ALA A 280 -14.65 6.83 -1.32
N VAL A 281 -13.98 7.58 -2.21
CA VAL A 281 -14.30 8.98 -2.49
C VAL A 281 -15.79 9.12 -2.89
N ALA A 282 -16.27 8.27 -3.80
CA ALA A 282 -17.68 8.27 -4.21
C ALA A 282 -18.64 7.82 -3.10
N HIS A 283 -18.28 6.81 -2.29
CA HIS A 283 -19.11 6.29 -1.20
C HIS A 283 -19.35 7.34 -0.12
N PHE A 284 -18.31 8.10 0.23
CA PHE A 284 -18.36 9.14 1.26
C PHE A 284 -18.76 10.52 0.73
N ASP A 285 -19.17 10.62 -0.55
CA ASP A 285 -19.50 11.89 -1.22
C ASP A 285 -18.40 12.95 -1.01
N ALA A 286 -17.14 12.53 -1.13
CA ALA A 286 -15.98 13.35 -0.87
C ALA A 286 -15.49 14.05 -2.15
N ASP A 287 -14.95 15.25 -1.96
CA ASP A 287 -14.34 16.05 -3.02
C ASP A 287 -12.97 15.50 -3.41
N LEU A 288 -12.84 15.04 -4.65
CA LEU A 288 -11.58 14.56 -5.20
C LEU A 288 -10.64 15.73 -5.56
N VAL A 289 -9.46 15.76 -4.94
CA VAL A 289 -8.44 16.78 -5.17
C VAL A 289 -7.10 16.13 -5.50
N GLN A 290 -6.47 16.60 -6.59
CA GLN A 290 -5.06 16.30 -6.88
C GLN A 290 -4.17 17.27 -6.09
N LEU A 291 -3.46 16.76 -5.08
CA LEU A 291 -2.55 17.57 -4.27
C LEU A 291 -1.17 17.71 -4.91
N GLY A 292 -0.71 16.70 -5.65
CA GLY A 292 0.61 16.75 -6.27
C GLY A 292 0.83 15.71 -7.37
N HIS A 293 1.81 16.00 -8.22
CA HIS A 293 2.36 15.08 -9.21
C HIS A 293 3.87 15.34 -9.34
N SER A 294 4.66 14.28 -9.45
CA SER A 294 6.12 14.39 -9.65
C SER A 294 6.69 13.10 -10.23
N SER A 295 8.01 13.04 -10.37
CA SER A 295 8.73 11.90 -10.94
C SER A 295 10.10 11.69 -10.30
N SER A 296 10.67 10.50 -10.47
CA SER A 296 11.97 10.16 -9.90
C SER A 296 13.11 11.12 -10.32
N PRO A 297 13.21 11.65 -11.56
CA PRO A 297 14.19 12.70 -11.93
C PRO A 297 14.06 13.99 -11.12
N GLU A 298 12.83 14.43 -10.87
CA GLU A 298 12.57 15.65 -10.12
C GLU A 298 12.97 15.48 -8.65
N LYS A 299 12.73 14.30 -8.07
CA LYS A 299 13.05 14.02 -6.65
C LYS A 299 14.54 13.99 -6.34
N ILE A 300 15.36 13.51 -7.26
CA ILE A 300 16.83 13.49 -7.06
C ILE A 300 17.54 14.67 -7.72
N ALA A 301 16.79 15.60 -8.32
CA ALA A 301 17.30 16.73 -9.09
C ALA A 301 18.38 16.33 -10.12
N ALA A 302 18.32 15.09 -10.61
CA ALA A 302 19.21 14.60 -11.64
C ALA A 302 18.57 14.87 -13.00
N GLY A 303 19.31 15.49 -13.93
CA GLY A 303 18.82 15.68 -15.28
C GLY A 303 18.39 14.33 -15.89
N ILE A 304 17.34 14.35 -16.70
CA ILE A 304 16.75 13.15 -17.34
C ILE A 304 17.75 12.32 -18.17
N SER A 305 18.89 12.91 -18.55
CA SER A 305 20.01 12.23 -19.23
C SER A 305 20.92 11.42 -18.29
N ASN A 306 20.62 11.36 -16.99
CA ASN A 306 21.41 10.59 -16.02
C ASN A 306 21.23 9.08 -16.29
N PRO A 307 22.32 8.28 -16.40
CA PRO A 307 22.24 6.84 -16.67
C PRO A 307 21.37 6.03 -15.71
N ILE A 308 21.11 6.52 -14.50
CA ILE A 308 20.17 5.88 -13.56
C ILE A 308 18.74 5.79 -14.11
N PHE A 309 18.38 6.61 -15.11
CA PHE A 309 17.10 6.60 -15.81
C PHE A 309 17.14 5.93 -17.18
N GLU A 310 18.23 5.23 -17.51
CA GLU A 310 18.32 4.48 -18.78
C GLU A 310 17.20 3.42 -18.87
N ALA A 311 16.84 2.80 -17.75
CA ALA A 311 15.70 1.89 -17.65
C ALA A 311 14.33 2.59 -17.59
N GLY A 312 14.29 3.93 -17.61
CA GLY A 312 13.09 4.75 -17.47
C GLY A 312 12.93 5.36 -16.07
N ILE A 313 11.81 6.05 -15.88
CA ILE A 313 11.45 6.80 -14.67
C ILE A 313 10.26 6.14 -13.96
N THR A 314 10.05 6.53 -12.71
CA THR A 314 8.81 6.29 -11.95
C THR A 314 8.12 7.63 -11.71
N THR A 315 6.79 7.67 -11.84
CA THR A 315 6.00 8.88 -11.54
C THR A 315 5.09 8.65 -10.34
N TYR A 316 4.67 9.76 -9.73
CA TYR A 316 3.96 9.76 -8.45
C TYR A 316 2.83 10.76 -8.51
N PHE A 317 1.63 10.37 -8.10
CA PHE A 317 0.55 11.29 -7.79
C PHE A 317 0.22 11.24 -6.30
N VAL A 318 -0.24 12.36 -5.78
CA VAL A 318 -0.95 12.42 -4.51
C VAL A 318 -2.34 12.98 -4.78
N TYR A 319 -3.35 12.19 -4.44
CA TYR A 319 -4.76 12.58 -4.45
C TYR A 319 -5.33 12.41 -3.06
N ALA A 320 -6.35 13.20 -2.74
CA ALA A 320 -7.14 13.02 -1.54
C ALA A 320 -8.63 13.26 -1.84
N GLY A 321 -9.48 12.50 -1.16
CA GLY A 321 -10.92 12.76 -1.07
C GLY A 321 -11.22 13.47 0.23
N PHE A 322 -11.75 14.68 0.16
CA PHE A 322 -12.05 15.52 1.31
C PHE A 322 -13.54 15.54 1.60
N LEU A 323 -13.93 15.33 2.86
CA LEU A 323 -15.30 15.64 3.25
C LEU A 323 -15.48 17.15 3.19
N ASP A 324 -16.62 17.61 2.69
CA ASP A 324 -16.99 19.00 2.87
C ASP A 324 -16.92 19.36 4.36
N ALA A 325 -16.46 20.58 4.63
CA ALA A 325 -16.54 21.13 5.97
C ALA A 325 -18.01 21.05 6.37
N ALA A 326 -18.34 20.23 7.38
CA ALA A 326 -19.70 20.10 7.86
C ALA A 326 -20.25 21.51 8.05
N ASP A 327 -21.32 21.86 7.32
CA ASP A 327 -21.99 23.15 7.43
C ASP A 327 -22.24 23.44 8.91
N GLY A 328 -21.42 24.31 9.49
CA GLY A 328 -21.35 24.75 10.89
C GLY A 328 -22.09 23.90 11.94
N MET A 329 -21.33 23.19 12.78
CA MET A 329 -21.70 22.97 14.19
C MET A 329 -20.81 23.80 15.10
#